data_AF-A0A543J889-F1
#
_entry.id   AF-A0A543J889-F1
#
_cell.length_a   1.000
_cell.length_b   1.000
_cell.length_c   1.000
_cell.angle_alpha   90.00
_cell.angle_beta   90.00
_cell.angle_gamma   90.00
#
_symmetry.space_group_name_H-M   'P 1'
#
loop_
_entity.id
_entity.type
_entity.pdbx_description
1 polymer ?
#
loop_
_entity_poly.entity_id
_entity_poly.type
_entity_poly.pdbx_seq_one_letter_code
_entity_poly.pdbx_strand_id
1 'polypeptide(L)'
;MSSAETRMTGGRVPETRMPTGGAVPPAGAMPPPGAVPPPGSVPHGGATPHGAVPADEDTSLGQLIGDLTEDLSRLMRQELELAKAEIRQEAGKAGKAAGMLGAAGFAGYMTAVLLSLALAFGLATFMGLGWATLVVAVLWGIAGFALFSAGRSRLRKVNPKPERTIETLKEDVEWARHPTK
;
A
#
# COMPACT_ATOMS: atom_id res chain seq x y z
N MET A 1 -31.75 -27.10 -40.20
CA MET A 1 -33.15 -27.52 -39.99
C MET A 1 -33.23 -28.17 -38.62
N SER A 2 -33.79 -27.51 -37.60
CA SER A 2 -34.58 -28.15 -36.55
C SER A 2 -35.17 -27.06 -35.66
N SER A 3 -36.49 -27.02 -35.68
CA SER A 3 -37.40 -26.12 -34.99
C SER A 3 -37.39 -26.34 -33.48
N ALA A 4 -37.76 -25.31 -32.71
CA ALA A 4 -38.91 -25.37 -31.81
C ALA A 4 -39.07 -24.04 -31.05
N GLU A 5 -40.10 -23.30 -31.44
CA GLU A 5 -40.77 -22.29 -30.63
C GLU A 5 -41.05 -22.82 -29.21
N THR A 6 -40.89 -21.98 -28.20
CA THR A 6 -41.55 -22.19 -26.90
C THR A 6 -42.30 -20.93 -26.51
N ARG A 7 -43.60 -21.17 -26.33
CA ARG A 7 -44.74 -20.29 -26.17
C ARG A 7 -44.59 -19.23 -25.08
N MET A 8 -45.00 -18.02 -25.44
CA MET A 8 -45.47 -16.97 -24.56
C MET A 8 -46.74 -17.44 -23.83
N THR A 9 -46.69 -17.54 -22.50
CA THR A 9 -47.89 -17.71 -21.66
C THR A 9 -48.13 -16.42 -20.89
N GLY A 10 -49.21 -15.73 -21.26
CA GLY A 10 -49.74 -14.59 -20.52
C GLY A 10 -50.29 -15.02 -19.17
N GLY A 11 -49.61 -14.60 -18.09
CA GLY A 11 -50.13 -14.66 -16.74
C GLY A 11 -51.06 -13.48 -16.50
N ARG A 12 -52.36 -13.75 -16.34
CA ARG A 12 -53.34 -12.77 -15.84
C ARG A 12 -52.90 -12.28 -14.46
N VAL A 13 -52.81 -10.97 -14.30
CA VAL A 13 -52.61 -10.33 -12.99
C VAL A 13 -53.88 -10.59 -12.15
N PRO A 14 -53.79 -11.19 -10.96
CA PRO A 14 -54.94 -11.30 -10.08
C PRO A 14 -55.33 -9.88 -9.63
N GLU A 15 -56.57 -9.47 -9.90
CA GLU A 15 -57.15 -8.29 -9.26
C GLU A 15 -57.27 -8.56 -7.76
N THR A 16 -56.29 -8.10 -7.00
CA THR A 16 -56.34 -8.09 -5.55
C THR A 16 -57.35 -7.02 -5.14
N ARG A 17 -58.60 -7.42 -4.84
CA ARG A 17 -59.53 -6.55 -4.11
C ARG A 17 -58.82 -6.09 -2.84
N MET A 18 -58.59 -4.79 -2.74
CA MET A 18 -58.09 -4.16 -1.52
C MET A 18 -59.11 -4.42 -0.39
N PRO A 19 -58.72 -5.08 0.71
CA PRO A 19 -59.59 -5.19 1.87
C PRO A 19 -59.78 -3.79 2.47
N THR A 20 -61.03 -3.32 2.55
CA THR A 20 -61.41 -2.01 3.11
C THR A 20 -61.27 -1.92 4.64
N GLY A 21 -60.54 -2.85 5.25
CA GLY A 21 -60.25 -2.91 6.67
C GLY A 21 -58.92 -3.63 6.88
N GLY A 22 -58.01 -2.99 7.63
CA GLY A 22 -56.71 -3.56 7.96
C GLY A 22 -56.86 -4.86 8.73
N ALA A 23 -56.46 -5.97 8.11
CA ALA A 23 -56.31 -7.24 8.83
C ALA A 23 -55.06 -7.13 9.70
N VAL A 24 -55.22 -7.30 11.01
CA VAL A 24 -54.10 -7.38 11.96
C VAL A 24 -53.37 -8.70 11.68
N PRO A 25 -52.07 -8.68 11.34
CA PRO A 25 -51.33 -9.91 11.09
C PRO A 25 -51.21 -10.75 12.38
N PRO A 26 -51.13 -12.09 12.28
CA PRO A 26 -50.92 -12.94 13.45
C PRO A 26 -49.60 -12.59 14.13
N ALA A 27 -49.60 -12.62 15.47
CA ALA A 27 -48.44 -12.26 16.29
C ALA A 27 -47.21 -13.08 15.88
N GLY A 28 -46.13 -12.41 15.49
CA GLY A 28 -44.86 -13.03 15.09
C GLY A 28 -44.65 -13.20 13.58
N ALA A 29 -45.58 -12.78 12.72
CA ALA A 29 -45.33 -12.72 11.28
C ALA A 29 -44.29 -11.63 10.96
N MET A 30 -43.10 -12.02 10.46
CA MET A 30 -42.14 -11.06 9.91
C MET A 30 -42.52 -10.69 8.48
N PRO A 31 -42.53 -9.39 8.13
CA PRO A 31 -42.73 -8.96 6.76
C PRO A 31 -41.54 -9.40 5.88
N PRO A 32 -41.76 -9.64 4.57
CA PRO A 32 -40.68 -9.96 3.65
C PRO A 32 -39.66 -8.80 3.58
N PRO A 33 -38.36 -9.10 3.34
CA PRO A 33 -37.32 -8.08 3.22
C PRO A 33 -37.69 -7.04 2.14
N GLY A 34 -37.70 -5.75 2.52
CA GLY A 34 -38.03 -4.65 1.61
C GLY A 34 -39.49 -4.19 1.61
N ALA A 35 -40.35 -4.75 2.46
CA ALA A 35 -41.70 -4.21 2.65
C ALA A 35 -41.64 -2.84 3.35
N VAL A 36 -42.04 -1.78 2.63
CA VAL A 36 -42.26 -0.46 3.21
C VAL A 36 -43.70 -0.35 3.72
N PRO A 37 -43.91 0.04 4.98
CA PRO A 37 -45.26 0.24 5.51
C PRO A 37 -45.95 1.41 4.78
N PRO A 38 -47.28 1.35 4.60
CA PRO A 38 -48.02 2.42 3.94
C PRO A 38 -47.89 3.74 4.73
N PRO A 39 -47.86 4.90 4.04
CA PRO A 39 -47.76 6.20 4.71
C PRO A 39 -48.88 6.40 5.73
N GLY A 40 -48.52 6.69 6.98
CA GLY A 40 -49.48 6.95 8.07
C GLY A 40 -49.73 5.77 9.03
N SER A 41 -49.07 4.62 8.87
CA SER A 41 -49.14 3.55 9.87
C SER A 41 -48.32 3.90 11.13
N VAL A 42 -48.99 4.31 12.21
CA VAL A 42 -48.40 4.40 13.55
C VAL A 42 -48.54 3.03 14.26
N PRO A 43 -47.44 2.40 14.71
CA PRO A 43 -47.52 1.14 15.45
C PRO A 43 -48.38 1.31 16.70
N HIS A 44 -49.50 0.60 16.79
CA HIS A 44 -50.30 0.54 18.01
C HIS A 44 -49.62 -0.39 19.02
N GLY A 45 -48.72 0.19 19.82
CA GLY A 45 -48.27 -0.37 21.10
C GLY A 45 -47.36 -1.61 21.04
N GLY A 46 -46.19 -1.48 21.67
CA GLY A 46 -45.59 -2.62 22.38
C GLY A 46 -44.69 -3.55 21.58
N ALA A 47 -43.65 -3.02 20.95
CA ALA A 47 -42.40 -3.75 20.79
C ALA A 47 -41.26 -2.80 21.16
N THR A 48 -41.01 -2.64 22.46
CA THR A 48 -39.73 -2.14 22.94
C THR A 48 -38.69 -3.23 22.67
N PRO A 49 -37.66 -2.98 21.84
CA PRO A 49 -36.49 -3.85 21.86
C PRO A 49 -35.96 -3.83 23.29
N HIS A 50 -35.82 -5.01 23.88
CA HIS A 50 -35.28 -5.18 25.22
C HIS A 50 -33.80 -4.77 25.20
N GLY A 51 -33.56 -3.56 25.68
CA GLY A 51 -32.26 -2.95 25.91
C GLY A 51 -32.55 -1.67 26.67
N ALA A 52 -32.68 -1.79 28.00
CA ALA A 52 -32.80 -0.63 28.87
C ALA A 52 -31.61 0.28 28.58
N VAL A 53 -31.86 1.41 27.91
CA VAL A 53 -30.97 2.56 28.00
C VAL A 53 -31.30 3.15 29.36
N PRO A 54 -30.40 3.08 30.37
CA PRO A 54 -30.54 3.99 31.47
C PRO A 54 -30.47 5.38 30.85
N ALA A 55 -31.54 6.16 30.95
CA ALA A 55 -31.47 7.58 30.72
C ALA A 55 -30.66 8.17 31.88
N ASP A 56 -29.33 8.00 31.85
CA ASP A 56 -28.43 8.90 32.54
C ASP A 56 -28.42 10.18 31.69
N GLU A 57 -29.11 11.21 32.19
CA GLU A 57 -29.10 12.57 31.64
C GLU A 57 -27.72 13.25 31.77
N ASP A 58 -26.69 12.52 32.20
CA ASP A 58 -25.32 12.99 32.35
C ASP A 58 -24.33 12.13 31.54
N THR A 59 -24.54 11.96 30.23
CA THR A 59 -23.36 11.73 29.37
C THR A 59 -22.56 13.03 29.36
N SER A 60 -21.69 13.13 30.36
CA SER A 60 -20.80 14.25 30.60
C SER A 60 -20.05 14.59 29.30
N LEU A 61 -19.90 15.89 29.01
CA LEU A 61 -19.03 16.39 27.95
C LEU A 61 -17.60 15.78 28.04
N GLY A 62 -17.16 15.42 29.25
CA GLY A 62 -15.91 14.70 29.49
C GLY A 62 -15.88 13.29 28.92
N GLN A 63 -17.02 12.60 28.84
CA GLN A 63 -17.13 11.25 28.28
C GLN A 63 -17.07 11.28 26.74
N LEU A 64 -17.72 12.26 26.09
CA LEU A 64 -17.58 12.45 24.63
C LEU A 64 -16.15 12.84 24.21
N ILE A 65 -15.48 13.69 24.98
CA ILE A 65 -14.06 14.03 24.72
C ILE A 65 -13.16 12.81 24.96
N GLY A 66 -13.47 11.99 25.97
CA GLY A 66 -12.81 10.72 26.22
C GLY A 66 -12.93 9.77 25.03
N ASP A 67 -14.14 9.56 24.53
CA ASP A 67 -14.43 8.67 23.39
C ASP A 67 -13.78 9.17 22.09
N LEU A 68 -13.79 10.48 21.83
CA LEU A 68 -13.11 11.05 20.66
C LEU A 68 -11.59 10.91 20.76
N THR A 69 -11.01 11.09 21.95
CA THR A 69 -9.56 10.93 22.17
C THR A 69 -9.14 9.46 22.02
N GLU A 70 -9.98 8.54 22.49
CA GLU A 70 -9.83 7.09 22.32
C GLU A 70 -9.87 6.72 20.83
N ASP A 71 -10.84 7.25 20.06
CA ASP A 71 -10.99 6.99 18.63
C ASP A 71 -9.84 7.58 17.80
N LEU A 72 -9.42 8.81 18.10
CA LEU A 72 -8.22 9.40 17.48
C LEU A 72 -6.95 8.59 17.81
N SER A 73 -6.83 8.11 19.05
CA SER A 73 -5.73 7.25 19.48
C SER A 73 -5.75 5.91 18.74
N ARG A 74 -6.93 5.37 18.42
CA ARG A 74 -7.09 4.15 17.62
C ARG A 74 -6.71 4.39 16.16
N LEU A 75 -7.18 5.47 15.54
CA LEU A 75 -6.83 5.85 14.17
C LEU A 75 -5.32 6.06 14.00
N MET A 76 -4.69 6.80 14.91
CA MET A 76 -3.23 6.99 14.89
C MET A 76 -2.48 5.68 15.00
N ARG A 77 -2.94 4.75 15.84
CA ARG A 77 -2.30 3.43 16.00
C ARG A 77 -2.45 2.59 14.74
N GLN A 78 -3.62 2.64 14.10
CA GLN A 78 -3.88 1.95 12.82
C GLN A 78 -3.03 2.52 11.68
N GLU A 79 -2.93 3.85 11.56
CA GLU A 79 -2.11 4.49 10.54
C GLU A 79 -0.62 4.15 10.72
N LEU A 80 -0.16 4.10 11.97
CA LEU A 80 1.20 3.64 12.29
C LEU A 80 1.40 2.16 11.97
N GLU A 81 0.43 1.30 12.24
CA GLU A 81 0.50 -0.13 11.89
C GLU A 81 0.53 -0.32 10.36
N LEU A 82 -0.27 0.44 9.62
CA LEU A 82 -0.28 0.44 8.16
C LEU A 82 1.06 0.93 7.60
N ALA A 83 1.54 2.10 8.05
CA ALA A 83 2.82 2.65 7.65
C ALA A 83 3.98 1.68 7.96
N LYS A 84 3.94 1.04 9.13
CA LYS A 84 4.92 0.01 9.50
C LYS A 84 4.84 -1.22 8.59
N ALA A 85 3.64 -1.66 8.21
CA ALA A 85 3.45 -2.77 7.28
C ALA A 85 3.98 -2.43 5.88
N GLU A 86 3.69 -1.23 5.39
CA GLU A 86 4.18 -0.73 4.09
C GLU A 86 5.70 -0.61 4.07
N ILE A 87 6.29 0.05 5.08
CA ILE A 87 7.75 0.14 5.23
C ILE A 87 8.38 -1.26 5.29
N ARG A 88 7.78 -2.23 6.00
CA ARG A 88 8.29 -3.59 6.07
C ARG A 88 8.23 -4.28 4.71
N GLN A 89 7.16 -4.08 3.95
CA GLN A 89 7.01 -4.63 2.61
C GLN A 89 8.04 -4.02 1.64
N GLU A 90 8.21 -2.70 1.68
CA GLU A 90 9.20 -2.00 0.87
C GLU A 90 10.63 -2.38 1.24
N ALA A 91 10.95 -2.44 2.54
CA ALA A 91 12.24 -2.88 3.04
C ALA A 91 12.56 -4.32 2.61
N GLY A 92 11.57 -5.21 2.59
CA GLY A 92 11.73 -6.57 2.08
C GLY A 92 12.05 -6.60 0.58
N LYS A 93 11.34 -5.81 -0.23
CA LYS A 93 11.59 -5.68 -1.67
C LYS A 93 12.99 -5.10 -1.94
N ALA A 94 13.33 -4.01 -1.26
CA ALA A 94 14.64 -3.36 -1.35
C ALA A 94 15.76 -4.30 -0.89
N GLY A 95 15.56 -5.02 0.21
CA GLY A 95 16.50 -6.01 0.73
C GLY A 95 16.75 -7.16 -0.25
N LYS A 96 15.69 -7.70 -0.87
CA LYS A 96 15.83 -8.72 -1.92
C LYS A 96 16.58 -8.18 -3.13
N ALA A 97 16.25 -6.98 -3.60
CA ALA A 97 16.93 -6.33 -4.72
C ALA A 97 18.43 -6.09 -4.42
N ALA A 98 18.73 -5.55 -3.24
CA ALA A 98 20.10 -5.36 -2.78
C ALA A 98 20.86 -6.69 -2.66
N GLY A 99 20.20 -7.75 -2.15
CA GLY A 99 20.77 -9.10 -2.09
C GLY A 99 21.08 -9.67 -3.47
N MET A 100 20.16 -9.53 -4.44
CA MET A 100 20.39 -9.97 -5.82
C MET A 100 21.51 -9.19 -6.51
N LEU A 101 21.55 -7.86 -6.33
CA LEU A 101 22.63 -7.02 -6.87
C LEU A 101 23.98 -7.34 -6.22
N GLY A 102 24.00 -7.59 -4.92
CA GLY A 102 25.21 -8.02 -4.20
C GLY A 102 25.72 -9.37 -4.72
N ALA A 103 24.83 -10.36 -4.86
CA ALA A 103 25.17 -11.66 -5.41
C ALA A 103 25.66 -11.57 -6.87
N ALA A 104 25.00 -10.76 -7.70
CA ALA A 104 25.43 -10.50 -9.07
C ALA A 104 26.80 -9.83 -9.13
N GLY A 105 27.07 -8.85 -8.26
CA GLY A 105 28.38 -8.22 -8.12
C GLY A 105 29.47 -9.22 -7.74
N PHE A 106 29.20 -10.08 -6.76
CA PHE A 106 30.13 -11.14 -6.35
C PHE A 106 30.38 -12.15 -7.46
N ALA A 107 29.34 -12.64 -8.13
CA ALA A 107 29.46 -13.56 -9.26
C ALA A 107 30.23 -12.93 -10.43
N GLY A 108 29.99 -11.65 -10.72
CA GLY A 108 30.76 -10.89 -11.70
C GLY A 108 32.23 -10.76 -11.32
N TYR A 109 32.54 -10.49 -10.05
CA TYR A 109 33.91 -10.46 -9.54
C TYR A 109 34.61 -11.82 -9.66
N MET A 110 33.95 -12.91 -9.27
CA MET A 110 34.50 -14.27 -9.43
C MET A 110 34.75 -14.61 -10.91
N THR A 111 33.81 -14.24 -11.78
CA THR A 111 33.96 -14.43 -13.25
C THR A 111 35.17 -13.67 -13.77
N ALA A 112 35.36 -12.41 -13.36
CA ALA A 112 36.52 -11.61 -13.72
C ALA A 112 37.85 -12.25 -13.28
N VAL A 113 37.91 -12.80 -12.05
CA VAL A 113 39.09 -13.52 -11.55
C VAL A 113 39.37 -14.77 -12.40
N LEU A 114 38.36 -15.61 -12.65
CA LEU A 114 38.51 -16.83 -13.45
C LEU A 114 38.93 -16.52 -14.89
N LEU A 115 38.34 -15.50 -15.51
CA LEU A 115 38.74 -15.03 -16.85
C LEU A 115 40.19 -14.52 -16.86
N SER A 116 40.62 -13.84 -15.79
CA SER A 116 42.01 -13.36 -15.68
C SER A 116 43.00 -14.52 -15.61
N LEU A 117 42.69 -15.55 -14.83
CA LEU A 117 43.47 -16.79 -14.75
C LEU A 117 43.51 -17.50 -16.10
N ALA A 118 42.34 -17.70 -16.72
CA ALA A 118 42.23 -18.34 -18.03
C ALA A 118 43.03 -17.59 -19.10
N LEU A 119 42.96 -16.26 -19.11
CA LEU A 119 43.73 -15.41 -20.02
C LEU A 119 45.23 -15.50 -19.75
N ALA A 120 45.66 -15.45 -18.49
CA ALA A 120 47.06 -15.57 -18.12
C ALA A 120 47.64 -16.94 -18.54
N PHE A 121 46.94 -18.04 -18.26
CA PHE A 121 47.36 -19.37 -18.69
C PHE A 121 47.34 -19.52 -20.22
N GLY A 122 46.33 -18.95 -20.88
CA GLY A 122 46.23 -18.92 -22.33
C GLY A 122 47.37 -18.15 -22.99
N LEU A 123 47.79 -17.00 -22.45
CA LEU A 123 48.94 -16.24 -22.95
C LEU A 123 50.29 -16.91 -22.60
N ALA A 124 50.35 -17.62 -21.47
CA ALA A 124 51.58 -18.27 -21.02
C ALA A 124 52.10 -19.31 -22.03
N THR A 125 51.23 -19.90 -22.86
CA THR A 125 51.63 -20.81 -23.95
C THR A 125 52.47 -20.13 -25.05
N PHE A 126 52.46 -18.80 -25.13
CA PHE A 126 53.18 -18.04 -26.17
C PHE A 126 54.39 -17.26 -25.63
N MET A 127 54.33 -16.72 -24.41
CA MET A 127 55.33 -15.76 -23.91
C MET A 127 55.83 -16.00 -22.48
N GLY A 128 55.49 -17.14 -21.87
CA GLY A 128 55.83 -17.46 -20.49
C GLY A 128 54.92 -16.76 -19.48
N LEU A 129 54.79 -17.36 -18.29
CA LEU A 129 53.77 -16.97 -17.32
C LEU A 129 53.96 -15.55 -16.77
N GLY A 130 55.22 -15.10 -16.58
CA GLY A 130 55.51 -13.75 -16.05
C GLY A 130 55.06 -12.62 -16.98
N TRP A 131 55.31 -12.76 -18.29
CA TRP A 131 54.86 -11.78 -19.28
C TRP A 131 53.35 -11.83 -19.49
N ALA A 132 52.76 -13.04 -19.47
CA ALA A 132 51.32 -13.22 -19.56
C ALA A 132 50.57 -12.52 -18.43
N THR A 133 51.00 -12.70 -17.17
CA THR A 133 50.36 -12.04 -16.02
C THR A 133 50.57 -10.52 -16.03
N LEU A 134 51.71 -10.03 -16.53
CA LEU A 134 51.94 -8.59 -16.72
C LEU A 134 50.94 -7.98 -17.71
N VAL A 135 50.70 -8.63 -18.84
CA VAL A 135 49.70 -8.15 -19.83
C VAL A 135 48.31 -8.09 -19.20
N VAL A 136 47.90 -9.12 -18.46
CA VAL A 136 46.60 -9.14 -17.75
C VAL A 136 46.54 -8.02 -16.70
N ALA A 137 47.62 -7.77 -15.97
CA ALA A 137 47.70 -6.70 -14.98
C ALA A 137 47.55 -5.32 -15.63
N VAL A 138 48.19 -5.08 -16.78
CA VAL A 138 48.05 -3.82 -17.54
C VAL A 138 46.61 -3.64 -18.03
N LEU A 139 45.97 -4.70 -18.52
CA LEU A 139 44.57 -4.67 -18.95
C LEU A 139 43.65 -4.23 -17.79
N TRP A 140 43.81 -4.83 -16.61
CA TRP A 140 43.05 -4.42 -15.41
C TRP A 140 43.41 -3.01 -14.94
N GLY A 141 44.67 -2.60 -15.06
CA GLY A 141 45.10 -1.23 -14.76
C GLY A 141 44.38 -0.19 -15.61
N ILE A 142 44.26 -0.43 -16.91
CA ILE A 142 43.52 0.44 -17.84
C ILE A 142 42.03 0.46 -17.49
N ALA A 143 41.42 -0.71 -17.28
CA ALA A 143 40.02 -0.81 -16.91
C ALA A 143 39.73 -0.09 -15.58
N GLY A 144 40.58 -0.31 -14.57
CA GLY A 144 40.49 0.34 -13.25
C GLY A 144 40.64 1.85 -13.34
N PHE A 145 41.59 2.35 -14.12
CA PHE A 145 41.77 3.78 -14.35
C PHE A 145 40.55 4.42 -15.02
N ALA A 146 39.97 3.76 -16.03
CA ALA A 146 38.76 4.22 -16.70
C ALA A 146 37.55 4.27 -15.76
N LEU A 147 37.32 3.20 -14.99
CA LEU A 147 36.23 3.13 -13.99
C LEU A 147 36.40 4.19 -12.90
N PHE A 148 37.60 4.35 -12.37
CA PHE A 148 37.91 5.37 -11.37
C PHE A 148 37.63 6.77 -11.92
N SER A 149 38.09 7.06 -13.13
CA SER A 149 37.89 8.37 -13.77
C SER A 149 36.42 8.67 -14.01
N ALA A 150 35.67 7.70 -14.53
CA ALA A 150 34.22 7.83 -14.74
C ALA A 150 33.45 8.00 -13.42
N GLY A 151 33.76 7.18 -12.41
CA GLY A 151 33.15 7.26 -11.08
C GLY A 151 33.45 8.59 -10.40
N ARG A 152 34.70 9.04 -10.44
CA ARG A 152 35.13 10.33 -9.88
C ARG A 152 34.40 11.49 -10.56
N SER A 153 34.24 11.46 -11.88
CA SER A 153 33.52 12.50 -12.64
C SER A 153 32.04 12.55 -12.26
N ARG A 154 31.39 11.39 -12.12
CA ARG A 154 29.99 11.30 -11.69
C ARG A 154 29.81 11.82 -10.26
N LEU A 155 30.67 11.41 -9.33
CA LEU A 155 30.63 11.88 -7.94
C LEU A 155 30.81 13.40 -7.83
N ARG A 156 31.64 14.02 -8.67
CA ARG A 156 31.80 15.49 -8.69
C ARG A 156 30.52 16.23 -9.11
N LYS A 157 29.61 15.56 -9.81
CA LYS A 157 28.35 16.15 -10.27
C LYS A 157 27.20 15.96 -9.29
N VAL A 158 27.37 15.09 -8.29
CA VAL A 158 26.36 14.90 -7.24
C VAL A 158 26.53 16.04 -6.23
N ASN A 159 25.52 16.91 -6.11
CA ASN A 159 25.49 17.95 -5.09
C ASN A 159 24.79 17.38 -3.84
N PRO A 160 25.52 17.09 -2.74
CA PRO A 160 24.97 16.37 -1.59
C PRO A 160 24.06 17.22 -0.70
N LYS A 161 24.00 18.54 -0.94
CA LYS A 161 23.08 19.43 -0.23
C LYS A 161 21.80 19.60 -1.03
N PRO A 162 20.64 19.21 -0.50
CA PRO A 162 19.35 19.52 -1.11
C PRO A 162 19.06 21.01 -0.87
N GLU A 163 19.64 21.85 -1.71
CA GLU A 163 19.57 23.32 -1.60
C GLU A 163 18.12 23.79 -1.52
N ARG A 164 17.23 23.22 -2.34
CA ARG A 164 15.79 23.52 -2.34
C ARG A 164 15.10 23.17 -1.03
N THR A 165 15.40 22.02 -0.44
CA THR A 165 14.80 21.61 0.85
C THR A 165 15.28 22.52 1.97
N ILE A 166 16.55 22.93 1.94
CA ILE A 166 17.08 23.88 2.93
C ILE A 166 16.45 25.26 2.75
N GLU A 167 16.17 25.68 1.51
CA GLU A 167 15.51 26.95 1.19
C GLU A 167 14.07 26.98 1.70
N THR A 168 13.28 25.94 1.42
CA THR A 168 11.90 25.82 1.91
C THR A 168 11.85 25.79 3.44
N LEU A 169 12.75 25.05 4.10
CA LEU A 169 12.82 25.04 5.56
C LEU A 169 13.21 26.40 6.15
N LYS A 170 13.98 27.23 5.43
CA LYS A 170 14.30 28.60 5.86
C LYS A 170 13.09 29.51 5.70
N GLU A 171 12.38 29.42 4.58
CA GLU A 171 11.15 30.18 4.34
C GLU A 171 10.06 29.85 5.38
N ASP A 172 9.88 28.57 5.71
CA ASP A 172 8.94 28.11 6.74
C ASP A 172 9.29 28.66 8.13
N VAL A 173 10.57 28.67 8.48
CA VAL A 173 11.07 29.23 9.75
C VAL A 173 10.92 30.75 9.77
N GLU A 174 11.13 31.43 8.64
CA GLU A 174 10.99 32.88 8.51
C GLU A 174 9.52 33.31 8.62
N TRP A 175 8.60 32.57 8.00
CA TRP A 175 7.16 32.77 8.17
C TRP A 175 6.70 32.59 9.62
N ALA A 176 7.20 31.54 10.30
CA ALA A 176 6.88 31.29 11.71
C ALA A 176 7.44 32.36 12.67
N ARG A 177 8.50 33.09 12.28
CA ARG A 177 9.07 34.20 13.08
C ARG A 177 8.34 35.52 12.88
N HIS A 178 7.65 35.70 11.75
CA HIS A 178 6.87 36.89 11.45
C HIS A 178 5.40 36.55 11.13
N PRO A 179 4.63 36.02 12.11
CA PRO A 179 3.20 35.87 11.92
C PRO A 179 2.58 37.27 11.84
N THR A 180 2.23 37.69 10.62
CA THR A 180 1.43 38.90 10.40
C THR A 180 0.09 38.73 11.12
N LYS A 181 -0.15 39.58 12.13
CA LYS A 181 -1.43 39.69 12.84
C LYS A 181 -2.51 40.29 11.97
#